data_AF-A0AAN8FHR4-F1
#
_entry.id   AF-A0AAN8FHR4-F1
#
_cell.length_a   1.000
_cell.length_b   1.000
_cell.length_c   1.000
_cell.angle_alpha   90.00
_cell.angle_beta   90.00
_cell.angle_gamma   90.00
#
_symmetry.space_group_name_H-M   'P 1'
#
loop_
_entity.id
_entity.type
_entity.pdbx_description
1 polymer ?
#
loop_
_entity_poly.entity_id
_entity_poly.type
_entity_poly.pdbx_seq_one_letter_code
_entity_poly.pdbx_strand_id
1 'polypeptide(L)'
;HQPTTFPVVISVNEGYQGIGKVKVNSNEELCDIEGILQIMGKGDTEVEVEPYVDLKFDVHVQKIGHDIKTFLRRGISKNWKSNVGSAVLEQIPTSERHKQYIHAICEHVGRMSICSIDILVSKEGREYVHDVNDVIAFFGESQEDDRRNTAALLRAILAPPPRLPSRPSMERPKEAAKVSAAPAPTHNSTRSHSVQRRSMEIPDKPEIKEQASVTSQSSFADDTMGQLKRTFAGIFGEAA
;
A
#
# COMPACT_ATOMS: atom_id res chain seq x y z
N HIS A 1 -24.61 -12.42 -14.57
CA HIS A 1 -24.67 -12.88 -15.98
C HIS A 1 -24.03 -14.24 -16.08
N GLN A 2 -24.61 -15.19 -16.84
CA GLN A 2 -23.96 -16.46 -17.10
C GLN A 2 -22.79 -16.23 -18.09
N PRO A 3 -21.57 -16.67 -17.78
CA PRO A 3 -20.43 -16.47 -18.67
C PRO A 3 -20.61 -17.25 -19.99
N THR A 4 -20.32 -16.60 -21.11
CA THR A 4 -20.52 -17.18 -22.46
C THR A 4 -19.38 -18.07 -22.92
N THR A 5 -18.24 -18.08 -22.20
CA THR A 5 -17.04 -18.85 -22.53
C THR A 5 -16.26 -19.22 -21.27
N PHE A 6 -15.85 -20.49 -21.18
CA PHE A 6 -14.95 -21.00 -20.14
C PHE A 6 -13.51 -21.15 -20.69
N PRO A 7 -12.47 -21.13 -19.83
CA PRO A 7 -12.53 -20.98 -18.38
C PRO A 7 -12.78 -19.54 -17.91
N VAL A 8 -13.31 -19.38 -16.69
CA VAL A 8 -13.50 -18.10 -16.01
C VAL A 8 -12.75 -18.07 -14.68
N VAL A 9 -12.48 -16.87 -14.17
CA VAL A 9 -11.95 -16.65 -12.83
C VAL A 9 -13.04 -15.99 -11.99
N ILE A 10 -13.33 -16.58 -10.83
CA ILE A 10 -14.25 -16.04 -9.84
C ILE A 10 -13.44 -15.46 -8.69
N SER A 11 -13.67 -14.19 -8.36
CA SER A 11 -13.09 -13.52 -7.19
C SER A 11 -14.18 -13.28 -6.16
N VAL A 12 -14.02 -13.83 -4.95
CA VAL A 12 -14.98 -13.72 -3.86
C VAL A 12 -14.56 -12.62 -2.88
N ASN A 13 -15.45 -11.67 -2.56
CA ASN A 13 -15.26 -10.60 -1.58
C ASN A 13 -13.90 -9.86 -1.68
N GLU A 14 -13.68 -9.14 -2.78
CA GLU A 14 -12.43 -8.37 -3.04
C GLU A 14 -11.16 -9.19 -2.72
N GLY A 15 -11.08 -10.40 -3.26
CA GLY A 15 -10.02 -11.36 -2.94
C GLY A 15 -8.61 -10.78 -3.08
N TYR A 16 -7.87 -10.70 -1.97
CA TYR A 16 -6.53 -10.13 -1.92
C TYR A 16 -5.44 -11.16 -2.24
N GLN A 17 -4.44 -10.77 -3.05
CA GLN A 17 -3.25 -11.58 -3.37
C GLN A 17 -3.53 -13.02 -3.83
N GLY A 18 -4.66 -13.25 -4.51
CA GLY A 18 -5.03 -14.56 -5.04
C GLY A 18 -5.79 -15.45 -4.05
N ILE A 19 -6.04 -15.00 -2.83
CA ILE A 19 -7.04 -15.59 -1.93
C ILE A 19 -8.43 -15.26 -2.47
N GLY A 20 -9.38 -16.18 -2.37
CA GLY A 20 -10.74 -16.00 -2.90
C GLY A 20 -10.86 -16.03 -4.42
N LYS A 21 -9.74 -16.20 -5.15
CA LYS A 21 -9.73 -16.36 -6.62
C LYS A 21 -9.74 -17.83 -7.03
N VAL A 22 -10.73 -18.25 -7.80
CA VAL A 22 -10.93 -19.63 -8.25
C VAL A 22 -11.02 -19.67 -9.77
N LYS A 23 -10.26 -20.55 -10.42
CA LYS A 23 -10.41 -20.81 -11.85
C LYS A 23 -11.44 -21.92 -12.05
N VAL A 24 -12.40 -21.66 -12.92
CA VAL A 24 -13.54 -22.54 -13.21
C VAL A 24 -13.52 -22.91 -14.69
N ASN A 25 -13.52 -24.19 -15.00
CA ASN A 25 -13.31 -24.71 -16.34
C ASN A 25 -14.60 -25.15 -17.03
N SER A 26 -15.72 -25.27 -16.30
CA SER A 26 -16.99 -25.72 -16.83
C SER A 26 -18.18 -25.08 -16.14
N ASN A 27 -19.36 -25.18 -16.76
CA ASN A 27 -20.61 -24.72 -16.13
C ASN A 27 -20.98 -25.55 -14.90
N GLU A 28 -20.62 -26.84 -14.88
CA GLU A 28 -20.86 -27.71 -13.71
C GLU A 28 -20.06 -27.22 -12.50
N GLU A 29 -18.75 -26.95 -12.68
CA GLU A 29 -17.90 -26.39 -11.61
C GLU A 29 -18.41 -25.02 -11.14
N LEU A 30 -18.98 -24.21 -12.04
CA LEU A 30 -19.58 -22.91 -11.69
C LEU A 30 -20.79 -23.09 -10.77
N CYS A 31 -21.70 -24.00 -11.10
CA CYS A 31 -22.89 -24.30 -10.29
C CYS A 31 -22.51 -24.85 -8.91
N ASP A 32 -21.47 -25.68 -8.83
CA ASP A 32 -20.97 -26.19 -7.55
C ASP A 32 -20.43 -25.07 -6.65
N ILE A 33 -19.65 -24.14 -7.22
CA ILE A 33 -19.12 -22.98 -6.49
C ILE A 33 -20.26 -22.03 -6.06
N GLU A 34 -21.24 -21.79 -6.93
CA GLU A 34 -22.44 -21.02 -6.60
C GLU A 34 -23.17 -21.61 -5.39
N GLY A 35 -23.38 -22.93 -5.36
CA GLY A 35 -24.00 -23.62 -4.24
C GLY A 35 -23.21 -23.49 -2.93
N ILE A 36 -21.88 -23.59 -2.99
CA ILE A 36 -21.00 -23.40 -1.82
C ILE A 36 -21.11 -21.96 -1.29
N LEU A 37 -21.02 -20.98 -2.18
CA LEU A 37 -21.10 -19.56 -1.82
C LEU A 37 -22.45 -19.20 -1.22
N GLN A 38 -23.54 -19.78 -1.73
CA GLN A 38 -24.89 -19.55 -1.19
C GLN A 38 -25.01 -19.99 0.27
N ILE A 39 -24.39 -21.11 0.64
CA ILE A 39 -24.41 -21.64 2.01
C ILE A 39 -23.47 -20.83 2.92
N MET A 40 -22.27 -20.51 2.44
CA MET A 40 -21.25 -19.82 3.24
C MET A 40 -21.57 -18.34 3.49
N GLY A 41 -22.16 -17.67 2.49
CA GLY A 41 -22.34 -16.23 2.47
C GLY A 41 -23.64 -15.71 3.06
N LYS A 42 -24.57 -16.61 3.46
CA LYS A 42 -25.96 -16.26 3.82
C LYS A 42 -26.68 -15.38 2.78
N GLY A 43 -26.21 -15.36 1.53
CA GLY A 43 -26.77 -14.57 0.43
C GLY A 43 -26.13 -13.19 0.18
N ASP A 44 -25.24 -12.71 1.05
CA ASP A 44 -24.66 -11.35 0.95
C ASP A 44 -23.23 -11.33 0.41
N THR A 45 -22.78 -12.43 -0.21
CA THR A 45 -21.41 -12.53 -0.75
C THR A 45 -21.35 -12.01 -2.17
N GLU A 46 -20.57 -10.95 -2.37
CA GLU A 46 -20.30 -10.41 -3.70
C GLU A 46 -19.19 -11.20 -4.39
N VAL A 47 -19.41 -11.50 -5.66
CA VAL A 47 -18.46 -12.20 -6.50
C VAL A 47 -18.30 -11.49 -7.84
N GLU A 48 -17.06 -11.45 -8.30
CA GLU A 48 -16.70 -10.97 -9.62
C GLU A 48 -16.33 -12.16 -10.51
N VAL A 49 -16.83 -12.17 -11.75
CA VAL A 49 -16.57 -13.24 -12.72
C VAL A 49 -15.96 -12.65 -13.98
N GLU A 50 -14.73 -13.03 -14.26
CA GLU A 50 -13.96 -12.52 -15.39
C GLU A 50 -13.50 -13.67 -16.32
N PRO A 51 -13.34 -13.42 -17.63
CA PRO A 51 -12.73 -14.40 -18.53
C PRO A 51 -11.30 -14.75 -18.08
N TYR A 52 -10.95 -16.03 -18.10
CA TYR A 52 -9.58 -16.45 -17.82
C TYR A 52 -8.63 -15.98 -18.94
N VAL A 53 -7.53 -15.33 -18.55
CA VAL A 53 -6.45 -14.96 -19.47
C VAL A 53 -5.33 -16.01 -19.37
N ASP A 54 -4.95 -16.60 -20.51
CA ASP A 54 -3.78 -17.47 -20.57
C ASP A 54 -2.50 -16.62 -20.55
N LEU A 55 -1.89 -16.51 -19.36
CA LEU A 55 -0.81 -15.59 -19.07
C LEU A 55 0.53 -16.02 -19.66
N LYS A 56 1.25 -15.04 -20.21
CA LYS A 56 2.67 -15.13 -20.53
C LYS A 56 3.52 -14.55 -19.40
N PHE A 57 3.12 -13.39 -18.88
CA PHE A 57 3.71 -12.70 -17.74
C PHE A 57 2.74 -11.62 -17.22
N ASP A 58 2.99 -11.13 -16.01
CA ASP A 58 2.32 -9.93 -15.46
C ASP A 58 3.28 -8.74 -15.43
N VAL A 59 2.72 -7.55 -15.53
CA VAL A 59 3.45 -6.28 -15.48
C VAL A 59 2.85 -5.42 -14.37
N HIS A 60 3.69 -5.07 -13.41
CA HIS A 60 3.35 -4.14 -12.33
C HIS A 60 3.90 -2.76 -12.66
N VAL A 61 3.02 -1.78 -12.82
CA VAL A 61 3.42 -0.38 -13.07
C VAL A 61 3.10 0.41 -11.81
N GLN A 62 4.12 0.93 -11.13
CA GLN A 62 3.96 1.75 -9.94
C GLN A 62 4.25 3.22 -10.25
N LYS A 63 3.53 4.12 -9.58
CA LYS A 63 3.74 5.56 -9.59
C LYS A 63 3.92 6.07 -8.16
N ILE A 64 5.00 6.81 -7.93
CA ILE A 64 5.30 7.50 -6.67
C ILE A 64 5.64 8.96 -6.99
N GLY A 65 4.70 9.86 -6.72
CA GLY A 65 4.76 11.25 -7.15
C GLY A 65 4.79 11.37 -8.67
N HIS A 66 5.96 11.74 -9.20
CA HIS A 66 6.23 11.85 -10.64
C HIS A 66 7.01 10.67 -11.21
N ASP A 67 7.54 9.80 -10.35
CA ASP A 67 8.36 8.67 -10.77
C ASP A 67 7.44 7.48 -11.13
N ILE A 68 7.68 6.87 -12.29
CA ILE A 68 6.90 5.74 -12.80
C ILE A 68 7.85 4.62 -13.19
N LYS A 69 7.73 3.49 -12.48
CA LYS A 69 8.54 2.29 -12.71
C LYS A 69 7.66 1.13 -13.14
N THR A 70 8.23 0.29 -13.99
CA THR A 70 7.57 -0.91 -14.48
C THR A 70 8.38 -2.13 -14.12
N PHE A 71 7.73 -3.13 -13.55
CA PHE A 71 8.32 -4.41 -13.21
C PHE A 71 7.58 -5.51 -13.96
N LEU A 72 8.32 -6.37 -14.63
CA LEU A 72 7.79 -7.54 -15.29
C LEU A 72 8.02 -8.74 -14.37
N ARG A 73 6.96 -9.48 -14.09
CA ARG A 73 7.01 -10.69 -13.28
C ARG A 73 6.68 -11.90 -14.14
N ARG A 74 7.56 -12.91 -14.10
CA ARG A 74 7.32 -14.21 -14.76
C ARG A 74 7.22 -15.28 -13.69
N GLY A 75 6.05 -15.91 -13.59
CA GLY A 75 5.89 -17.11 -12.78
C GLY A 75 6.83 -18.21 -13.29
N ILE A 76 7.62 -18.79 -12.38
CA ILE A 76 8.48 -19.94 -12.69
C ILE A 76 7.68 -21.23 -12.53
N SER A 77 6.68 -21.23 -11.64
CA SER A 77 5.75 -22.33 -11.45
C SER A 77 4.69 -22.36 -12.56
N LYS A 78 4.19 -23.54 -12.92
CA LYS A 78 3.01 -23.71 -13.80
C LYS A 78 1.70 -23.27 -13.13
N ASN A 79 1.77 -22.43 -12.09
CA ASN A 79 0.60 -21.91 -11.42
C ASN A 79 -0.06 -20.86 -12.31
N TRP A 80 -1.39 -20.90 -12.41
CA TRP A 80 -2.13 -19.90 -13.17
C TRP A 80 -2.16 -18.54 -12.46
N LYS A 81 -1.89 -18.52 -11.15
CA LYS A 81 -1.69 -17.32 -10.34
C LYS A 81 -0.20 -16.96 -10.31
N SER A 82 0.22 -16.00 -11.12
CA SER A 82 1.63 -15.59 -11.25
C SER A 82 2.22 -15.00 -9.96
N ASN A 83 1.37 -14.48 -9.07
CA ASN A 83 1.73 -13.96 -7.75
C ASN A 83 1.86 -15.03 -6.66
N VAL A 84 1.54 -16.30 -6.95
CA VAL A 84 1.60 -17.40 -5.98
C VAL A 84 2.71 -18.39 -6.36
N GLY A 85 3.81 -18.34 -5.60
CA GLY A 85 4.98 -19.20 -5.75
C GLY A 85 6.21 -18.43 -6.24
N SER A 86 7.22 -19.15 -6.71
CA SER A 86 8.46 -18.54 -7.20
C SER A 86 8.22 -17.79 -8.51
N ALA A 87 8.63 -16.53 -8.55
CA ALA A 87 8.56 -15.68 -9.73
C ALA A 87 9.87 -14.89 -9.91
N VAL A 88 10.25 -14.65 -11.16
CA VAL A 88 11.32 -13.70 -11.49
C VAL A 88 10.69 -12.33 -11.63
N LEU A 89 11.26 -11.33 -10.97
CA LEU A 89 10.86 -9.94 -11.10
C LEU A 89 12.00 -9.13 -11.71
N GLU A 90 11.72 -8.46 -12.80
CA GLU A 90 12.68 -7.69 -13.59
C GLU A 90 12.17 -6.27 -13.76
N GLN A 91 12.98 -5.27 -13.41
CA GLN A 91 12.64 -3.89 -13.75
C GLN A 91 12.88 -3.66 -15.24
N ILE A 92 11.85 -3.21 -15.95
CA ILE A 92 11.90 -2.92 -17.38
C ILE A 92 11.65 -1.43 -17.63
N PRO A 93 12.09 -0.88 -18.77
CA PRO A 93 11.74 0.48 -19.16
C PRO A 93 10.22 0.65 -19.25
N THR A 94 9.69 1.71 -18.63
CA THR A 94 8.26 2.03 -18.66
C THR A 94 7.84 2.46 -20.07
N SER A 95 6.92 1.73 -20.68
CA SER A 95 6.37 2.04 -22.01
C SER A 95 5.44 3.27 -21.95
N GLU A 96 5.29 3.97 -23.08
CA GLU A 96 4.39 5.13 -23.14
C GLU A 96 2.92 4.73 -22.94
N ARG A 97 2.55 3.54 -23.40
CA ARG A 97 1.22 2.95 -23.19
C ARG A 97 0.93 2.72 -21.70
N HIS A 98 1.88 2.19 -20.94
CA HIS A 98 1.72 2.00 -19.50
C HIS A 98 1.58 3.33 -18.75
N LYS A 99 2.32 4.37 -19.17
CA LYS A 99 2.14 5.72 -18.63
C LYS A 99 0.73 6.24 -18.91
N GLN A 100 0.24 6.08 -20.14
CA GLN A 100 -1.12 6.50 -20.49
C GLN A 100 -2.18 5.81 -19.62
N TYR A 101 -2.05 4.52 -19.35
CA TYR A 101 -2.95 3.79 -18.45
C TYR A 101 -2.98 4.37 -17.04
N ILE A 102 -1.81 4.48 -16.39
CA ILE A 102 -1.75 4.98 -15.01
C ILE A 102 -2.18 6.45 -14.92
N HIS A 103 -1.89 7.26 -15.94
CA HIS A 103 -2.36 8.64 -16.02
C HIS A 103 -3.89 8.73 -16.13
N ALA A 104 -4.49 8.00 -17.06
CA ALA A 104 -5.94 8.00 -17.24
C ALA A 104 -6.68 7.55 -15.96
N ILE A 105 -6.15 6.52 -15.27
CA ILE A 105 -6.71 6.03 -14.01
C ILE A 105 -6.58 7.07 -12.90
N CYS A 106 -5.40 7.70 -12.76
CA CYS A 106 -5.19 8.80 -11.81
C CYS A 106 -6.07 10.03 -12.09
N GLU A 107 -6.39 10.31 -13.35
CA GLU A 107 -7.30 11.42 -13.69
C GLU A 107 -8.75 11.08 -13.34
N HIS A 108 -9.15 9.81 -13.52
CA HIS A 108 -10.51 9.36 -13.27
C HIS A 108 -10.84 9.24 -11.77
N VAL A 109 -9.96 8.60 -10.99
CA VAL A 109 -10.17 8.35 -9.54
C VAL A 109 -9.94 9.62 -8.70
N GLY A 110 -9.21 10.60 -9.25
CA GLY A 110 -8.73 11.78 -8.53
C GLY A 110 -7.23 11.70 -8.28
N ARG A 111 -6.60 12.81 -7.90
CA ARG A 111 -5.14 13.00 -7.89
C ARG A 111 -4.39 12.03 -6.94
N MET A 112 -4.20 10.78 -7.38
CA MET A 112 -3.42 9.77 -6.69
C MET A 112 -1.93 10.05 -6.87
N SER A 113 -1.24 10.26 -5.75
CA SER A 113 0.20 10.50 -5.73
C SER A 113 1.00 9.21 -5.55
N ILE A 114 0.40 8.16 -5.00
CA ILE A 114 0.97 6.82 -4.90
C ILE A 114 -0.10 5.85 -5.37
N CYS A 115 0.22 5.02 -6.36
CA CYS A 115 -0.65 3.96 -6.85
C CYS A 115 0.16 2.98 -7.70
N SER A 116 -0.40 1.82 -7.97
CA SER A 116 0.08 0.91 -8.99
C SER A 116 -1.06 0.28 -9.77
N ILE A 117 -0.72 -0.24 -10.94
CA ILE A 117 -1.63 -1.04 -11.75
C ILE A 117 -0.96 -2.36 -12.09
N ASP A 118 -1.76 -3.43 -12.07
CA ASP A 118 -1.34 -4.76 -12.50
C ASP A 118 -1.92 -5.02 -13.90
N ILE A 119 -1.06 -5.39 -14.82
CA ILE A 119 -1.42 -5.66 -16.22
C ILE A 119 -1.08 -7.11 -16.53
N LEU A 120 -2.09 -7.86 -16.96
CA LEU A 120 -1.95 -9.23 -17.43
C LEU A 120 -1.61 -9.23 -18.91
N VAL A 121 -0.52 -9.89 -19.30
CA VAL A 121 -0.15 -10.06 -20.70
C VAL A 121 -0.37 -11.51 -21.12
N SER A 122 -1.28 -11.71 -22.07
CA SER A 122 -1.61 -13.04 -22.57
C SER A 122 -0.48 -13.61 -23.45
N LYS A 123 -0.50 -14.92 -23.70
CA LYS A 123 0.42 -15.57 -24.66
C LYS A 123 0.29 -15.01 -26.08
N GLU A 124 -0.87 -14.49 -26.43
CA GLU A 124 -1.15 -13.80 -27.69
C GLU A 124 -0.62 -12.34 -27.71
N GLY A 125 -0.11 -11.84 -26.59
CA GLY A 125 0.42 -10.48 -26.46
C GLY A 125 -0.65 -9.41 -26.22
N ARG A 126 -1.88 -9.80 -25.86
CA ARG A 126 -2.92 -8.84 -25.42
C ARG A 126 -2.70 -8.44 -23.97
N GLU A 127 -2.86 -7.15 -23.69
CA GLU A 127 -2.75 -6.55 -22.36
C GLU A 127 -4.12 -6.31 -21.75
N TYR A 128 -4.29 -6.67 -20.49
CA TYR A 128 -5.50 -6.46 -19.70
C TYR A 128 -5.12 -5.77 -18.40
N VAL A 129 -5.61 -4.55 -18.15
CA VAL A 129 -5.48 -3.92 -16.84
C VAL A 129 -6.38 -4.69 -15.88
N HIS A 130 -5.78 -5.34 -14.90
CA HIS A 130 -6.41 -6.32 -14.02
C HIS A 130 -6.67 -5.76 -12.62
N ASP A 131 -5.77 -4.91 -12.12
CA ASP A 131 -5.93 -4.34 -10.78
C ASP A 131 -5.39 -2.92 -10.70
N VAL A 132 -5.92 -2.16 -9.74
CA VAL A 132 -5.44 -0.83 -9.36
C VAL A 132 -5.28 -0.81 -7.85
N ASN A 133 -4.05 -0.62 -7.38
CA ASN A 133 -3.74 -0.64 -5.95
C ASN A 133 -3.32 0.76 -5.48
N ASP A 134 -3.80 1.18 -4.31
CA ASP A 134 -3.35 2.38 -3.61
C ASP A 134 -2.30 2.05 -2.52
N VAL A 135 -2.25 0.79 -2.08
CA VAL A 135 -1.20 0.22 -1.23
C VAL A 135 -0.25 -0.59 -2.10
N ILE A 136 0.99 -0.10 -2.24
CA ILE A 136 1.99 -0.72 -3.12
C ILE A 136 3.09 -1.44 -2.32
N ALA A 137 3.52 -2.59 -2.83
CA ALA A 137 4.77 -3.22 -2.39
C ALA A 137 5.94 -2.60 -3.17
N PHE A 138 7.08 -2.39 -2.51
CA PHE A 138 8.28 -1.96 -3.19
C PHE A 138 9.06 -3.16 -3.72
N PHE A 139 9.62 -3.01 -4.92
CA PHE A 139 10.26 -4.09 -5.65
C PHE A 139 11.67 -3.72 -6.09
N GLY A 140 12.51 -4.75 -6.25
CA GLY A 140 13.85 -4.62 -6.81
C GLY A 140 14.82 -3.85 -5.93
N GLU A 141 15.93 -3.43 -6.54
CA GLU A 141 17.04 -2.77 -5.83
C GLU A 141 16.70 -1.33 -5.42
N SER A 142 15.77 -0.67 -6.12
CA SER A 142 15.38 0.71 -5.85
C SER A 142 14.36 0.89 -4.71
N GLN A 143 14.02 -0.19 -3.98
CA GLN A 143 13.00 -0.15 -2.94
C GLN A 143 13.28 0.90 -1.85
N GLU A 144 14.55 1.14 -1.52
CA GLU A 144 14.92 2.14 -0.50
C GLU A 144 14.75 3.57 -1.02
N ASP A 145 15.00 3.80 -2.30
CA ASP A 145 14.68 5.08 -2.95
C ASP A 145 13.18 5.33 -3.01
N ASP A 146 12.40 4.30 -3.33
CA ASP A 146 10.94 4.38 -3.36
C ASP A 146 10.37 4.71 -1.98
N ARG A 147 10.93 4.11 -0.92
CA ARG A 147 10.58 4.42 0.47
C ARG A 147 10.93 5.87 0.83
N ARG A 148 12.11 6.36 0.42
CA ARG A 148 12.52 7.76 0.63
C ARG A 148 11.62 8.75 -0.11
N ASN A 149 11.29 8.46 -1.37
CA ASN A 149 10.41 9.30 -2.21
C ASN A 149 9.00 9.35 -1.63
N THR A 150 8.47 8.21 -1.21
CA THR A 150 7.18 8.11 -0.50
C THR A 150 7.18 8.96 0.77
N ALA A 151 8.22 8.85 1.60
CA ALA A 151 8.33 9.66 2.82
C ALA A 151 8.47 11.16 2.54
N ALA A 152 9.16 11.56 1.46
CA ALA A 152 9.25 12.96 1.05
C ALA A 152 7.88 13.51 0.61
N LEU A 153 7.13 12.73 -0.17
CA LEU A 153 5.79 13.07 -0.63
C LEU A 153 4.81 13.23 0.54
N LEU A 154 4.80 12.28 1.48
CA LEU A 154 3.96 12.35 2.68
C LEU A 154 4.31 13.57 3.54
N ARG A 155 5.60 13.90 3.70
CA ARG A 155 6.03 15.11 4.41
C ARG A 155 5.56 16.38 3.72
N ALA A 156 5.57 16.44 2.40
CA ALA A 156 5.07 17.59 1.65
C ALA A 156 3.56 17.78 1.83
N ILE A 157 2.79 16.69 1.90
CA ILE A 157 1.35 16.71 2.18
C ILE A 157 1.06 17.20 3.61
N LEU A 158 1.87 16.76 4.59
CA LEU A 158 1.70 17.14 5.99
C LEU A 158 2.33 18.50 6.34
N ALA A 159 3.13 19.08 5.46
CA ALA A 159 3.79 20.35 5.71
C ALA A 159 2.73 21.46 5.84
N PRO A 160 2.83 22.33 6.86
CA PRO A 160 1.92 23.45 6.98
C PRO A 160 2.07 24.37 5.76
N PRO A 161 0.96 24.96 5.26
CA PRO A 161 1.03 25.87 4.13
C PRO A 161 2.03 26.99 4.43
N PRO A 162 2.79 27.46 3.41
CA PRO A 162 3.81 28.47 3.61
C PRO A 162 3.16 29.69 4.29
N ARG A 163 3.65 30.03 5.48
CA ARG A 163 3.22 31.24 6.17
C ARG A 163 3.66 32.41 5.30
N LEU A 164 2.69 33.11 4.72
CA LEU A 164 2.95 34.36 4.03
C LEU A 164 3.74 35.28 4.97
N PRO A 165 4.80 35.96 4.49
CA PRO A 165 5.58 36.84 5.34
C PRO A 165 4.65 37.90 5.91
N SER A 166 4.58 37.96 7.25
CA SER A 166 3.87 39.00 7.97
C SER A 166 4.39 40.35 7.46
N ARG A 167 3.50 41.13 6.85
CA ARG A 167 3.78 42.49 6.36
C ARG A 167 4.54 43.26 7.45
N PRO A 168 5.68 43.90 7.16
CA PRO A 168 6.42 44.63 8.18
C PRO A 168 5.50 45.69 8.79
N SER A 169 5.28 45.58 10.10
CA SER A 169 4.54 46.55 10.89
C SER A 169 5.34 47.85 10.83
N MET A 170 4.81 48.88 10.16
CA MET A 170 5.36 50.23 10.22
C MET A 170 5.37 50.67 11.69
N GLU A 171 6.56 50.80 12.28
CA GLU A 171 6.71 51.44 13.58
C GLU A 171 6.25 52.89 13.47
N ARG A 172 5.20 53.25 14.23
CA ARG A 172 4.84 54.65 14.44
C ARG A 172 5.90 55.32 15.32
N PRO A 173 6.40 56.52 14.97
CA PRO A 173 7.28 57.29 15.84
C PRO A 173 6.58 57.64 17.15
N LYS A 174 7.24 57.38 18.28
CA LYS A 174 6.81 57.82 19.61
C LYS A 174 7.16 59.31 19.78
N GLU A 175 6.15 60.17 19.79
CA GLU A 175 6.30 61.55 20.23
C GLU A 175 6.22 61.61 21.76
N ALA A 176 7.19 62.31 22.35
CA ALA A 176 7.39 62.42 23.79
C ALA A 176 6.53 63.55 24.39
N ALA A 177 5.82 63.26 25.48
CA ALA A 177 5.35 64.28 26.41
C ALA A 177 5.37 63.75 27.85
N LYS A 178 6.27 64.32 28.67
CA LYS A 178 6.15 64.41 30.14
C LYS A 178 5.16 65.57 30.43
N VAL A 179 4.37 65.66 31.50
CA VAL A 179 4.74 65.89 32.92
C VAL A 179 3.45 65.92 33.80
N SER A 180 3.52 65.30 34.98
CA SER A 180 2.84 65.56 36.29
C SER A 180 1.32 65.51 36.52
N ALA A 181 0.89 64.65 37.47
CA ALA A 181 0.50 64.99 38.87
C ALA A 181 -0.52 63.97 39.44
N ALA A 182 -0.28 63.49 40.66
CA ALA A 182 -1.15 62.60 41.47
C ALA A 182 -2.18 63.43 42.29
N PRO A 183 -3.18 62.88 43.05
CA PRO A 183 -3.14 61.64 43.86
C PRO A 183 -4.40 60.72 43.80
N ALA A 184 -4.29 59.56 44.48
CA ALA A 184 -5.24 58.43 44.56
C ALA A 184 -6.52 58.68 45.39
N PRO A 185 -7.47 57.72 45.44
CA PRO A 185 -7.42 56.73 46.53
C PRO A 185 -7.84 55.27 46.21
N THR A 186 -7.21 54.33 46.94
CA THR A 186 -7.64 53.01 47.49
C THR A 186 -8.79 52.20 46.87
N HIS A 187 -8.61 50.89 46.60
CA HIS A 187 -8.79 49.77 47.55
C HIS A 187 -8.63 48.36 46.88
N ASN A 188 -8.09 47.40 47.64
CA ASN A 188 -8.20 45.92 47.57
C ASN A 188 -7.68 45.08 46.38
N SER A 189 -6.62 44.30 46.59
CA SER A 189 -6.69 42.91 47.15
C SER A 189 -5.47 42.07 46.73
N THR A 190 -4.77 41.55 47.74
CA THR A 190 -3.99 40.29 47.87
C THR A 190 -4.10 39.25 46.74
N ARG A 191 -3.12 38.41 46.40
CA ARG A 191 -1.89 37.93 47.03
C ARG A 191 -1.07 37.17 45.96
N SER A 192 0.24 37.32 45.99
CA SER A 192 1.26 36.48 45.34
C SER A 192 1.32 35.08 45.94
N HIS A 193 1.59 34.03 45.16
CA HIS A 193 2.48 32.92 45.57
C HIS A 193 3.01 32.12 44.36
N SER A 194 4.32 31.99 44.34
CA SER A 194 5.16 31.07 43.57
C SER A 194 5.12 29.65 44.16
N VAL A 195 5.00 28.59 43.34
CA VAL A 195 5.34 27.20 43.68
C VAL A 195 5.72 26.47 42.38
N GLN A 196 7.02 26.24 42.13
CA GLN A 196 7.75 24.97 42.27
C GLN A 196 7.33 23.82 41.34
N ARG A 197 8.30 23.42 40.50
CA ARG A 197 8.37 22.14 39.78
C ARG A 197 8.33 20.98 40.78
N ARG A 198 7.47 20.00 40.52
CA ARG A 198 7.56 18.67 41.13
C ARG A 198 7.40 17.62 40.03
N SER A 199 8.41 16.78 39.91
CA SER A 199 8.38 15.50 39.18
C SER A 199 7.33 14.59 39.79
N MET A 200 6.55 13.88 38.98
CA MET A 200 5.72 12.76 39.42
C MET A 200 5.78 11.61 38.42
N GLU A 201 5.66 10.43 39.00
CA GLU A 201 6.07 9.12 38.52
C GLU A 201 5.13 8.50 37.49
N ILE A 202 5.69 7.51 36.80
CA ILE A 202 5.08 6.61 35.83
C ILE A 202 4.19 5.60 36.59
N PRO A 203 2.94 5.34 36.17
CA PRO A 203 2.20 4.17 36.63
C PRO A 203 2.45 2.96 35.71
N ASP A 204 2.60 1.80 36.36
CA ASP A 204 2.88 0.49 35.80
C ASP A 204 1.87 -0.02 34.75
N LYS A 205 2.44 -0.80 33.82
CA LYS A 205 1.80 -1.48 32.69
C LYS A 205 1.20 -2.84 33.14
N PRO A 206 -0.05 -3.20 32.78
CA PRO A 206 -0.49 -4.57 32.92
C PRO A 206 0.04 -5.42 31.76
N GLU A 207 0.56 -6.58 32.14
CA GLU A 207 1.16 -7.60 31.28
C GLU A 207 0.07 -8.35 30.49
N ILE A 208 0.02 -8.15 29.17
CA ILE A 208 -0.83 -8.93 28.26
C ILE A 208 0.06 -10.00 27.63
N LYS A 209 -0.26 -11.27 27.92
CA LYS A 209 0.34 -12.45 27.27
C LYS A 209 0.19 -12.35 25.75
N GLU A 210 1.31 -12.44 25.04
CA GLU A 210 1.35 -12.56 23.58
C GLU A 210 0.59 -13.81 23.12
N GLN A 211 -0.57 -13.58 22.51
CA GLN A 211 -1.14 -14.52 21.53
C GLN A 211 -0.46 -14.23 20.19
N ALA A 212 0.14 -15.27 19.62
CA ALA A 212 0.81 -15.22 18.32
C ALA A 212 -0.12 -14.65 17.24
N SER A 213 0.15 -13.42 16.80
CA SER A 213 -0.43 -12.87 15.59
C SER A 213 0.47 -13.23 14.41
N VAL A 214 -0.12 -13.95 13.46
CA VAL A 214 0.55 -14.41 12.24
C VAL A 214 0.84 -13.18 11.38
N THR A 215 2.07 -12.67 11.45
CA THR A 215 2.62 -11.70 10.50
C THR A 215 3.76 -12.38 9.76
N SER A 216 3.46 -12.94 8.59
CA SER A 216 4.42 -13.65 7.74
C SER A 216 4.57 -12.93 6.40
N GLN A 217 5.37 -11.86 6.38
CA GLN A 217 6.02 -11.40 5.13
C GLN A 217 7.55 -11.55 5.18
N SER A 218 8.15 -11.73 6.36
CA SER A 218 9.56 -12.12 6.48
C SER A 218 9.79 -13.63 6.31
N SER A 219 8.78 -14.47 6.58
CA SER A 219 8.97 -15.94 6.60
C SER A 219 9.10 -16.56 5.21
N PHE A 220 8.52 -15.96 4.16
CA PHE A 220 8.55 -16.54 2.81
C PHE A 220 9.93 -16.45 2.15
N ALA A 221 10.71 -15.41 2.44
CA ALA A 221 12.09 -15.29 1.97
C ALA A 221 12.99 -16.34 2.66
N ASP A 222 12.81 -16.53 3.96
CA ASP A 222 13.53 -17.54 4.74
C ASP A 222 13.15 -18.97 4.34
N ASP A 223 11.86 -19.24 4.05
CA ASP A 223 11.39 -20.54 3.58
C ASP A 223 11.94 -20.90 2.20
N THR A 224 12.04 -19.91 1.30
CA THR A 224 12.62 -20.11 -0.04
C THR A 224 14.11 -20.45 0.08
N MET A 225 14.85 -19.72 0.91
CA MET A 225 16.27 -19.96 1.15
C MET A 225 16.50 -21.31 1.87
N GLY A 226 15.59 -21.69 2.77
CA GLY A 226 15.61 -22.98 3.46
C GLY A 226 15.35 -24.17 2.53
N GLN A 227 14.45 -24.01 1.55
CA GLN A 227 14.20 -25.01 0.51
C GLN A 227 15.40 -25.17 -0.43
N LEU A 228 16.00 -24.07 -0.88
CA LEU A 228 17.22 -24.08 -1.69
C LEU A 228 18.36 -24.80 -0.96
N LYS A 229 18.62 -24.46 0.31
CA LYS A 229 19.68 -25.13 1.11
C LYS A 229 19.45 -26.63 1.26
N ARG A 230 18.20 -27.08 1.47
CA ARG A 230 17.86 -28.51 1.53
C ARG A 230 18.04 -29.23 0.19
N THR A 231 17.65 -28.60 -0.92
CA THR A 231 17.85 -29.16 -2.26
C THR A 231 19.32 -29.27 -2.61
N PHE A 232 20.13 -28.26 -2.30
CA PHE A 232 21.59 -28.32 -2.52
C PHE A 232 22.27 -29.36 -1.63
N ALA A 233 21.86 -29.48 -0.36
CA ALA A 233 22.37 -30.53 0.53
C ALA A 233 22.00 -31.94 0.05
N GLY A 234 20.82 -32.14 -0.55
CA GLY A 234 20.41 -33.43 -1.11
C GLY A 234 21.14 -33.84 -2.39
N ILE A 235 21.67 -32.87 -3.17
CA ILE A 235 22.37 -33.14 -4.43
C ILE A 235 23.88 -33.38 -4.20
N PHE A 236 24.46 -32.77 -3.17
CA PHE A 236 25.91 -32.83 -2.90
C PHE A 236 26.28 -33.51 -1.58
N GLY A 237 25.31 -33.97 -0.78
CA GLY A 237 25.51 -34.46 0.59
C GLY A 237 25.74 -35.95 0.77
N GLU A 238 25.59 -36.79 -0.28
CA GLU A 238 25.99 -38.21 -0.23
C GLU A 238 27.32 -38.43 -0.97
N ALA A 239 28.40 -37.97 -0.37
CA ALA A 239 29.76 -38.45 -0.68
C ALA A 239 30.67 -38.19 0.54
N ALA A 240 30.47 -38.97 1.60
CA ALA A 240 31.49 -39.26 2.62
C ALA A 240 31.13 -40.57 3.33
#